data_AF-A0A8U0U263-F1
#
_entry.id   AF-A0A8U0U263-F1
#
_cell.length_a   1.000
_cell.length_b   1.000
_cell.length_c   1.000
_cell.angle_alpha   90.00
_cell.angle_beta   90.00
_cell.angle_gamma   90.00
#
_symmetry.space_group_name_H-M   'P 1'
#
loop_
_entity.id
_entity.type
_entity.pdbx_description
1 polymer ?
#
loop_
_entity_poly.entity_id
_entity_poly.type
_entity_poly.pdbx_seq_one_letter_code
_entity_poly.pdbx_strand_id
1 'polypeptide(L)'
;MAMPMELELKHVELRAGDQFKVQGRNMDAAERFQIDLGCDEDHLALHFNPRFNDDTDGTVLIVLKLTGDMFEVEMPDGQEIQFPNREGLDVITYIRIKGDLKLTSFKIY
;
A
#
# COMPACT_ATOMS: atom_id res chain seq x y z
N MET A 1 16.60 -2.17 11.54
CA MET A 1 17.19 -2.09 10.17
C MET A 1 16.31 -1.20 9.32
N ALA A 2 16.88 -0.52 8.31
CA ALA A 2 16.09 0.21 7.32
C ALA A 2 15.34 -0.80 6.44
N MET A 3 14.07 -0.51 6.11
CA MET A 3 13.31 -1.34 5.17
C MET A 3 13.80 -1.09 3.74
N PRO A 4 14.04 -2.15 2.93
CA PRO A 4 14.43 -1.98 1.54
C PRO A 4 13.31 -1.32 0.73
N MET A 5 13.67 -0.49 -0.25
CA MET A 5 12.72 0.15 -1.16
C MET A 5 12.35 -0.80 -2.29
N GLU A 6 11.06 -0.97 -2.57
CA GLU A 6 10.55 -1.82 -3.66
C GLU A 6 9.95 -1.00 -4.80
N LEU A 7 9.24 0.08 -4.45
CA LEU A 7 8.64 0.99 -5.43
C LEU A 7 8.52 2.39 -4.82
N GLU A 8 8.82 3.40 -5.63
CA GLU A 8 8.51 4.79 -5.31
C GLU A 8 7.97 5.47 -6.56
N LEU A 9 6.78 6.05 -6.45
CA LEU A 9 6.13 6.80 -7.51
C LEU A 9 5.85 8.22 -7.01
N LYS A 10 6.23 9.20 -7.82
CA LYS A 10 5.98 10.63 -7.61
C LYS A 10 5.18 11.14 -8.79
N HIS A 11 4.37 12.18 -8.57
CA HIS A 11 3.50 12.78 -9.58
C HIS A 11 2.46 11.80 -10.16
N VAL A 12 1.96 10.89 -9.33
CA VAL A 12 0.73 10.16 -9.65
C VAL A 12 -0.48 11.06 -9.45
N GLU A 13 -1.63 10.68 -10.00
CA GLU A 13 -2.89 11.38 -9.73
C GLU A 13 -3.96 10.36 -9.37
N LEU A 14 -3.94 9.87 -8.12
CA LEU A 14 -5.04 9.04 -7.60
C LEU A 14 -6.08 9.94 -6.94
N ARG A 15 -7.33 9.78 -7.36
CA ARG A 15 -8.51 10.53 -6.91
C ARG A 15 -9.54 9.60 -6.30
N ALA A 16 -10.57 10.19 -5.69
CA ALA A 16 -11.74 9.45 -5.25
C ALA A 16 -12.35 8.63 -6.41
N GLY A 17 -12.53 7.34 -6.19
CA GLY A 17 -12.96 6.36 -7.18
C GLY A 17 -11.83 5.49 -7.72
N ASP A 18 -10.58 5.97 -7.67
CA ASP A 18 -9.43 5.23 -8.20
C ASP A 18 -8.99 4.14 -7.23
N GLN A 19 -8.36 3.12 -7.80
CA GLN A 19 -7.77 2.03 -7.03
C GLN A 19 -6.44 1.60 -7.64
N PHE A 20 -5.61 0.99 -6.81
CA PHE A 20 -4.44 0.27 -7.28
C PHE A 20 -4.31 -1.10 -6.64
N LYS A 21 -3.57 -1.96 -7.33
CA LYS A 21 -3.28 -3.33 -6.90
C LYS A 21 -1.79 -3.51 -6.73
N VAL A 22 -1.42 -4.09 -5.60
CA VAL A 22 -0.06 -4.52 -5.27
C VAL A 22 -0.06 -6.04 -5.26
N GLN A 23 0.78 -6.64 -6.11
CA GLN A 23 1.03 -8.07 -6.13
C GLN A 23 2.50 -8.33 -5.86
N GLY A 24 2.79 -9.28 -4.98
CA GLY A 24 4.16 -9.60 -4.60
C GLY A 24 4.28 -10.95 -3.93
N ARG A 25 5.49 -11.24 -3.47
CA ARG A 25 5.76 -12.36 -2.57
C ARG A 25 6.47 -11.88 -1.32
N ASN A 26 6.00 -12.31 -0.16
CA ASN A 26 6.75 -12.18 1.09
C ASN A 26 8.12 -12.86 0.90
N MET A 27 9.16 -12.18 1.37
CA MET A 27 10.52 -12.72 1.37
C MET A 27 10.66 -13.77 2.49
N ASP A 28 11.69 -14.62 2.40
CA ASP A 28 12.02 -15.56 3.47
C ASP A 28 12.27 -14.79 4.78
N ALA A 29 11.61 -15.21 5.86
CA ALA A 29 11.62 -14.51 7.15
C ALA A 29 11.10 -13.06 7.11
N ALA A 30 10.19 -12.74 6.19
CA ALA A 30 9.53 -11.44 6.13
C ALA A 30 8.81 -11.10 7.44
N GLU A 31 9.13 -9.94 8.02
CA GLU A 31 8.45 -9.45 9.22
C GLU A 31 7.30 -8.51 8.83
N ARG A 32 7.53 -7.65 7.83
CA ARG A 32 6.57 -6.64 7.41
C ARG A 32 6.94 -5.98 6.08
N PHE A 33 5.93 -5.40 5.44
CA PHE A 33 6.15 -4.33 4.46
C PHE A 33 5.23 -3.16 4.75
N GLN A 34 5.43 -2.07 4.03
CA GLN A 34 4.72 -0.82 4.20
C GLN A 34 4.33 -0.23 2.85
N ILE A 35 3.10 0.25 2.76
CA ILE A 35 2.56 1.05 1.65
C ILE A 35 2.22 2.43 2.22
N ASP A 36 2.89 3.46 1.70
CA ASP A 36 2.68 4.86 2.06
C ASP A 36 1.97 5.58 0.92
N LEU A 37 0.97 6.39 1.26
CA LEU A 37 0.26 7.29 0.33
C LEU A 37 0.23 8.71 0.88
N GLY A 38 0.47 9.71 0.04
CA GLY A 38 0.41 11.11 0.42
C GLY A 38 0.62 12.06 -0.74
N CYS A 39 0.98 13.31 -0.43
CA CYS A 39 1.43 14.25 -1.45
C CYS A 39 2.96 14.21 -1.66
N ASP A 40 3.72 13.90 -0.61
CA ASP A 40 5.17 13.69 -0.64
C ASP A 40 5.63 12.72 0.47
N GLU A 41 6.94 12.59 0.67
CA GLU A 41 7.53 11.66 1.63
C GLU A 41 7.34 12.02 3.11
N ASP A 42 7.01 13.29 3.39
CA ASP A 42 6.83 13.87 4.73
C ASP A 42 5.34 14.05 5.07
N HIS A 43 4.47 14.22 4.07
CA HIS A 43 3.04 14.47 4.21
C HIS A 43 2.22 13.29 3.70
N LEU A 44 2.02 12.32 4.59
CA LEU A 44 1.41 11.03 4.28
C LEU A 44 0.00 10.94 4.87
N ALA A 45 -0.98 10.66 4.01
CA ALA A 45 -2.37 10.45 4.38
C ALA A 45 -2.66 9.01 4.81
N LEU A 46 -1.86 8.05 4.32
CA LEU A 46 -1.94 6.66 4.75
C LEU A 46 -0.55 6.05 4.95
N HIS A 47 -0.41 5.34 6.06
CA HIS A 47 0.69 4.45 6.37
C HIS A 47 0.14 3.06 6.65
N PHE A 48 0.11 2.20 5.65
CA PHE A 48 -0.35 0.83 5.78
C PHE A 48 0.83 -0.11 5.99
N ASN A 49 0.94 -0.77 7.14
CA ASN A 49 2.14 -1.54 7.56
C ASN A 49 1.76 -2.96 8.03
N PRO A 50 1.33 -3.84 7.11
CA PRO A 50 0.99 -5.23 7.44
C PRO A 50 2.21 -5.95 7.99
N ARG A 51 1.99 -6.71 9.07
CA ARG A 51 3.01 -7.55 9.72
C ARG A 51 2.64 -9.01 9.57
N PHE A 52 3.61 -9.83 9.24
CA PHE A 52 3.44 -11.27 9.04
C PHE A 52 4.07 -12.00 10.21
N ASN A 53 3.35 -12.98 10.74
CA ASN A 53 3.83 -13.84 11.82
C ASN A 53 4.05 -15.29 11.37
N ASP A 54 3.73 -15.65 10.12
CA ASP A 54 3.89 -17.03 9.66
C ASP A 54 4.04 -17.21 8.14
N ASP A 55 4.69 -18.32 7.78
CA ASP A 55 5.22 -18.76 6.48
C ASP A 55 4.13 -19.20 5.47
N THR A 56 2.95 -18.59 5.54
CA THR A 56 1.85 -18.90 4.62
C THR A 56 2.24 -18.52 3.19
N ASP A 57 1.96 -19.44 2.24
CA ASP A 57 2.25 -19.39 0.81
C ASP A 57 2.37 -17.95 0.31
N GLY A 58 3.61 -17.46 0.20
CA GLY A 58 3.97 -16.03 0.36
C GLY A 58 3.37 -15.04 -0.63
N THR A 59 2.39 -15.42 -1.45
CA THR A 59 1.73 -14.52 -2.41
C THR A 59 0.90 -13.48 -1.69
N VAL A 60 1.18 -12.22 -1.99
CA VAL A 60 0.43 -11.05 -1.51
C VAL A 60 -0.32 -10.45 -2.68
N LEU A 61 -1.62 -10.24 -2.50
CA LEU A 61 -2.47 -9.41 -3.34
C LEU A 61 -3.21 -8.43 -2.43
N ILE A 62 -2.91 -7.14 -2.57
CA ILE A 62 -3.63 -6.07 -1.88
C ILE A 62 -4.28 -5.18 -2.93
N VAL A 63 -5.55 -4.84 -2.72
CA VAL A 63 -6.25 -3.81 -3.47
C VAL A 63 -6.45 -2.63 -2.54
N LEU A 64 -6.07 -1.44 -2.99
CA LEU A 64 -6.29 -0.20 -2.25
C LEU A 64 -7.10 0.77 -3.09
N LYS A 65 -8.18 1.28 -2.52
CA LYS A 65 -9.09 2.22 -3.17
C LYS A 65 -9.26 3.47 -2.33
N LEU A 66 -9.29 4.63 -3.00
CA LEU A 66 -9.60 5.92 -2.40
C LEU A 66 -11.07 6.25 -2.69
N THR A 67 -11.90 6.46 -1.69
CA THR A 67 -13.33 6.86 -1.86
C THR A 67 -13.56 8.35 -1.69
N GLY A 68 -12.50 9.11 -1.38
CA GLY A 68 -12.54 10.52 -1.00
C GLY A 68 -12.31 10.68 0.50
N ASP A 69 -13.24 10.19 1.31
CA ASP A 69 -13.18 10.26 2.78
C ASP A 69 -12.50 9.04 3.43
N MET A 70 -12.35 7.93 2.71
CA MET A 70 -11.73 6.70 3.21
C MET A 70 -10.70 6.13 2.23
N PHE A 71 -9.76 5.39 2.80
CA PHE A 71 -8.96 4.38 2.13
C PHE A 71 -9.53 3.00 2.47
N GLU A 72 -9.92 2.25 1.45
CA GLU A 72 -10.39 0.88 1.56
C GLU A 72 -9.26 -0.06 1.12
N VAL A 73 -8.89 -1.01 1.98
CA VAL A 73 -7.81 -1.97 1.73
C VAL A 73 -8.39 -3.38 1.77
N GLU A 74 -8.36 -4.07 0.64
CA GLU A 74 -8.71 -5.50 0.55
C GLU A 74 -7.44 -6.33 0.73
N MET A 75 -7.46 -7.21 1.72
CA MET A 75 -6.37 -8.12 2.09
C MET A 75 -6.41 -9.41 1.25
N PRO A 76 -5.31 -10.18 1.17
CA PRO A 76 -5.27 -11.41 0.39
C PRO A 76 -6.32 -12.47 0.77
N ASP A 77 -6.79 -12.45 2.02
CA ASP A 77 -7.84 -13.32 2.54
C ASP A 77 -9.28 -12.82 2.26
N GLY A 78 -9.41 -11.69 1.55
CA GLY A 78 -10.67 -11.01 1.27
C GLY A 78 -11.18 -10.13 2.41
N GLN A 79 -10.43 -9.99 3.52
CA GLN A 79 -10.79 -9.06 4.57
C GLN A 79 -10.63 -7.62 4.07
N GLU A 80 -11.67 -6.80 4.28
CA GLU A 80 -11.60 -5.37 4.01
C GLU A 80 -11.30 -4.58 5.28
N ILE A 81 -10.40 -3.61 5.17
CA ILE A 81 -10.01 -2.69 6.23
C ILE A 81 -10.20 -1.26 5.72
N GLN A 82 -10.86 -0.42 6.51
CA GLN A 82 -11.10 0.98 6.15
C GLN A 82 -10.33 1.92 7.08
N PHE A 83 -9.67 2.90 6.50
CA PHE A 83 -8.98 3.97 7.21
C PHE A 83 -9.54 5.32 6.76
N PRO A 84 -9.84 6.25 7.68
CA PRO A 84 -10.25 7.59 7.29
C PRO A 84 -9.11 8.33 6.58
N ASN A 85 -9.43 9.05 5.50
CA ASN A 85 -8.55 10.02 4.87
C ASN A 85 -8.50 11.31 5.72
N ARG A 86 -7.75 11.25 6.83
CA ARG A 86 -7.70 12.33 7.83
C ARG A 86 -7.10 13.63 7.30
N GLU A 87 -6.18 13.52 6.35
CA GLU A 87 -5.56 14.66 5.70
C GLU A 87 -6.50 15.32 4.67
N GLY A 88 -7.62 14.65 4.32
CA GLY A 88 -8.61 15.18 3.37
C GLY A 88 -8.01 15.47 1.99
N LEU A 89 -6.99 14.70 1.59
CA LEU A 89 -6.35 14.90 0.29
C LEU A 89 -7.30 14.45 -0.83
N ASP A 90 -7.66 15.38 -1.70
CA ASP A 90 -8.45 15.10 -2.91
C ASP A 90 -7.67 14.30 -3.96
N VAL A 91 -6.34 14.47 -3.96
CA VAL A 91 -5.41 13.82 -4.89
C VAL A 91 -4.20 13.31 -4.12
N ILE A 92 -3.89 12.03 -4.27
CA ILE A 92 -2.63 11.43 -3.82
C ILE A 92 -1.63 11.53 -4.96
N THR A 93 -0.47 12.13 -4.70
CA THR A 93 0.62 12.35 -5.68
C THR A 93 1.89 11.57 -5.38
N TYR A 94 1.91 10.85 -4.25
CA TYR A 94 3.03 10.06 -3.78
C TYR A 94 2.59 8.66 -3.35
N ILE A 95 3.29 7.63 -3.83
CA ILE A 95 3.13 6.24 -3.41
C ILE A 95 4.50 5.65 -3.15
N ARG A 96 4.68 4.98 -2.01
CA ARG A 96 5.91 4.23 -1.72
C ARG A 96 5.60 2.86 -1.14
N ILE A 97 6.31 1.84 -1.62
CA ILE A 97 6.29 0.48 -1.11
C ILE A 97 7.71 0.10 -0.67
N LYS A 98 7.84 -0.39 0.57
CA LYS A 98 9.12 -0.79 1.17
C LYS A 98 8.94 -1.93 2.17
N GLY A 99 10.01 -2.67 2.44
CA GLY A 99 10.02 -3.79 3.39
C GLY A 99 10.12 -5.14 2.70
N ASP A 100 9.73 -6.20 3.42
CA ASP A 100 10.07 -7.58 3.08
C ASP A 100 9.10 -8.21 2.06
N LEU A 101 8.75 -7.44 1.02
CA LEU A 101 7.85 -7.84 -0.05
C LEU A 101 8.60 -7.74 -1.37
N LYS A 102 8.82 -8.85 -2.05
CA LYS A 102 9.27 -8.83 -3.44
C LYS A 102 8.12 -8.43 -4.35
N LEU A 103 8.11 -7.19 -4.83
CA LEU A 103 7.06 -6.71 -5.73
C LEU A 103 7.13 -7.44 -7.08
N THR A 104 5.99 -7.92 -7.56
CA THR A 104 5.88 -8.60 -8.88
C THR A 104 4.99 -7.85 -9.87
N SER A 105 3.98 -7.13 -9.38
CA SER A 105 3.13 -6.29 -10.22
C SER A 105 2.53 -5.15 -9.40
N PHE A 106 2.45 -3.98 -10.03
CA PHE A 106 1.74 -2.81 -9.54
C PHE A 106 0.86 -2.25 -10.66
N LYS A 107 -0.43 -2.03 -10.39
CA LYS A 107 -1.39 -1.55 -11.40
C LYS A 107 -2.34 -0.54 -10.80
N ILE A 108 -2.50 0.61 -11.46
CA ILE A 108 -3.52 1.61 -11.17
C ILE A 108 -4.66 1.42 -12.18
N TYR A 109 -5.90 1.61 -11.74
CA TYR A 109 -7.13 1.47 -12.53
C TYR A 109 -7.95 2.74 -12.50
#